data_AF-A0A6P8HBM0-F1
#
_entry.id   AF-A0A6P8HBM0-F1
#
_cell.length_a   1.000
_cell.length_b   1.000
_cell.length_c   1.000
_cell.angle_alpha   90.00
_cell.angle_beta   90.00
_cell.angle_gamma   90.00
#
_symmetry.space_group_name_H-M   'P 1'
#
loop_
_entity.id
_entity.type
_entity.pdbx_description
1 polymer ?
#
loop_
_entity_poly.entity_id
_entity_poly.type
_entity_poly.pdbx_seq_one_letter_code
_entity_poly.pdbx_strand_id
1 'polypeptide(L)'
;MRLYSSIVLILLSLTPLVWSHGYTIDPASRNACWRVFSESCPVNYNDNEQNCGGRDVQISLGGKCGVCGDKYGENIHVHPGKYAKGFITKTYKRGQEITVQIHITSNHKGWFEFRVGKIGNPPITQEKLRYLLKSPQGNTRYPLGGSGPSDEYVKLMLPPGLTCDHCVLQWWWKVGNSWGCDDEGCGLGHGDQETFVNCADIKITNTTTSPGTTITPGPTTNTTLQPVTTQTPPRSTTGDGGVTPNTTPPPGTTITPGPTTNTPPKPATTQTPPQPTTQRPRECKAVGAWIGQSSVDQWCVINCAAGFCPSVICICN
;
A
#
# COMPACT_ATOMS: atom_id res chain seq x y z
N MET A 1 29.45 8.96 -53.15
CA MET A 1 28.88 9.43 -51.87
C MET A 1 27.43 8.98 -51.76
N ARG A 2 27.11 8.05 -50.84
CA ARG A 2 25.77 7.85 -50.26
C ARG A 2 25.97 7.34 -48.83
N LEU A 3 25.90 8.24 -47.84
CA LEU A 3 25.86 7.84 -46.45
C LEU A 3 24.43 7.35 -46.15
N TYR A 4 24.29 6.08 -45.81
CA TYR A 4 23.06 5.59 -45.21
C TYR A 4 23.08 5.96 -43.73
N SER A 5 22.34 7.02 -43.37
CA SER A 5 22.19 7.44 -41.98
C SER A 5 21.35 6.42 -41.22
N SER A 6 21.99 5.58 -40.42
CA SER A 6 21.32 4.60 -39.58
C SER A 6 20.66 5.29 -38.39
N ILE A 7 19.39 5.70 -38.55
CA ILE A 7 18.57 6.18 -37.44
C ILE A 7 18.22 4.97 -36.54
N VAL A 8 19.01 4.78 -35.49
CA VAL A 8 18.68 3.84 -34.41
C VAL A 8 17.57 4.46 -33.56
N LEU A 9 16.33 4.15 -33.92
CA LEU A 9 15.15 4.43 -33.10
C LEU A 9 15.19 3.52 -31.87
N ILE A 10 15.77 4.04 -30.78
CA ILE A 10 15.62 3.45 -29.45
C ILE A 10 14.15 3.63 -29.05
N LEU A 11 13.32 2.62 -29.29
CA LEU A 11 12.01 2.54 -28.67
C LEU A 11 12.25 2.40 -27.16
N LEU A 12 12.07 3.49 -26.42
CA LEU A 12 11.89 3.42 -24.98
C LEU A 12 10.63 2.57 -24.75
N SER A 13 10.81 1.34 -24.28
CA SER A 13 9.73 0.51 -23.78
C SER A 13 9.22 1.13 -22.49
N LEU A 14 8.32 2.11 -22.62
CA LEU A 14 7.45 2.59 -21.56
C LEU A 14 6.50 1.45 -21.20
N THR A 15 7.00 0.46 -20.46
CA THR A 15 6.15 -0.38 -19.64
C THR A 15 5.43 0.58 -18.69
N PRO A 16 4.09 0.72 -18.76
CA PRO A 16 3.40 1.46 -17.74
C PRO A 16 3.64 0.70 -16.44
N LEU A 17 4.41 1.29 -15.53
CA LEU A 17 4.41 0.88 -14.13
C LEU A 17 3.03 1.24 -13.58
N VAL A 18 2.05 0.37 -13.87
CA VAL A 18 0.85 0.28 -13.06
C VAL A 18 1.31 -0.18 -11.68
N TRP A 19 1.53 0.79 -10.81
CA TRP A 19 1.63 0.59 -9.37
C TRP A 19 0.20 0.37 -8.87
N SER A 20 -0.03 -0.69 -8.08
CA SER A 20 -1.32 -0.86 -7.41
C SER A 20 -1.45 0.22 -6.35
N HIS A 21 -2.68 0.62 -6.03
CA HIS A 21 -2.89 1.75 -5.14
C HIS A 21 -4.29 1.76 -4.53
N GLY A 22 -4.38 2.06 -3.24
CA GLY A 22 -5.65 2.32 -2.56
C GLY A 22 -5.51 2.56 -1.05
N TYR A 23 -6.58 3.03 -0.42
CA TYR A 23 -6.64 3.28 1.02
C TYR A 23 -8.05 3.15 1.61
N THR A 24 -8.18 2.90 2.92
CA THR A 24 -9.48 3.05 3.60
C THR A 24 -9.76 4.52 3.92
N ILE A 25 -10.93 5.00 3.53
CA ILE A 25 -11.40 6.38 3.75
C ILE A 25 -12.45 6.46 4.86
N ASP A 26 -13.25 5.41 5.05
CA ASP A 26 -14.16 5.26 6.19
C ASP A 26 -14.06 3.83 6.76
N PRO A 27 -13.51 3.60 7.97
CA PRO A 27 -12.83 4.59 8.80
C PRO A 27 -11.51 5.01 8.13
N ALA A 28 -11.15 6.29 8.29
CA ALA A 28 -9.96 6.82 7.64
C ALA A 28 -8.70 6.15 8.21
N SER A 29 -7.87 5.61 7.33
CA SER A 29 -6.60 5.00 7.68
C SER A 29 -5.55 6.04 8.08
N ARG A 30 -4.51 5.68 8.85
CA ARG A 30 -3.41 6.57 9.28
C ARG A 30 -2.75 7.28 8.09
N ASN A 31 -2.59 6.58 6.98
CA ASN A 31 -2.09 7.11 5.72
C ASN A 31 -3.06 8.14 5.12
N ALA A 32 -4.36 7.81 4.96
CA ALA A 32 -5.33 8.68 4.30
C ALA A 32 -6.09 9.65 5.23
N CYS A 33 -5.79 9.67 6.54
CA CYS A 33 -6.58 10.40 7.55
C CYS A 33 -6.72 11.89 7.24
N TRP A 34 -5.67 12.51 6.70
CA TRP A 34 -5.65 13.93 6.33
C TRP A 34 -6.68 14.29 5.24
N ARG A 35 -7.18 13.32 4.44
CA ARG A 35 -8.23 13.55 3.44
C ARG A 35 -9.61 13.81 4.06
N VAL A 36 -9.82 13.35 5.29
CA VAL A 36 -11.09 13.51 6.05
C VAL A 36 -10.93 14.48 7.22
N PHE A 37 -9.76 14.46 7.87
CA PHE A 37 -9.44 15.21 9.08
C PHE A 37 -8.15 16.03 8.90
N SER A 38 -8.14 16.91 7.89
CA SER A 38 -6.97 17.68 7.45
C SER A 38 -6.29 18.51 8.55
N GLU A 39 -7.05 19.00 9.54
CA GLU A 39 -6.53 19.77 10.68
C GLU A 39 -5.94 18.88 11.79
N SER A 40 -6.33 17.60 11.86
CA SER A 40 -5.96 16.68 12.95
C SER A 40 -4.89 15.65 12.54
N CYS A 41 -4.73 15.40 11.24
CA CYS A 41 -3.85 14.34 10.72
C CYS A 41 -2.77 14.90 9.78
N PRO A 42 -1.50 14.47 9.92
CA PRO A 42 -0.42 14.93 9.06
C PRO A 42 -0.61 14.45 7.62
N VAL A 43 -0.40 15.35 6.66
CA VAL A 43 -0.56 15.09 5.22
C VAL A 43 0.36 13.98 4.72
N ASN A 44 -0.19 13.08 3.91
CA ASN A 44 0.54 12.05 3.16
C ASN A 44 0.05 12.00 1.70
N TYR A 45 0.82 12.56 0.77
CA TYR A 45 0.44 12.55 -0.65
C TYR A 45 0.56 11.16 -1.31
N ASN A 46 1.31 10.24 -0.69
CA ASN A 46 1.52 8.87 -1.13
C ASN A 46 0.66 7.90 -0.31
N ASP A 47 -0.50 8.35 0.20
CA ASP A 47 -1.34 7.55 1.10
C ASP A 47 -1.99 6.32 0.46
N ASN A 48 -1.97 6.23 -0.86
CA ASN A 48 -2.38 5.06 -1.63
C ASN A 48 -1.23 4.05 -1.85
N GLU A 49 0.01 4.34 -1.44
CA GLU A 49 1.24 3.54 -1.66
C GLU A 49 1.65 2.69 -0.44
N GLN A 50 0.73 2.32 0.47
CA GLN A 50 1.09 1.49 1.63
C GLN A 50 1.24 0.00 1.29
N ASN A 51 2.16 -0.29 0.37
CA ASN A 51 2.36 -1.53 -0.37
C ASN A 51 3.48 -2.43 0.20
N CYS A 52 3.76 -2.33 1.51
CA CYS A 52 4.87 -3.05 2.16
C CYS A 52 6.27 -2.69 1.62
N GLY A 53 6.41 -1.55 0.93
CA GLY A 53 7.64 -1.14 0.24
C GLY A 53 7.76 -1.65 -1.20
N GLY A 54 6.70 -2.25 -1.75
CA GLY A 54 6.64 -2.80 -3.10
C GLY A 54 6.88 -4.30 -3.13
N ARG A 55 6.27 -4.97 -4.11
CA ARG A 55 6.30 -6.44 -4.28
C ARG A 55 7.70 -7.04 -4.14
N ASP A 56 8.67 -6.56 -4.93
CA ASP A 56 9.99 -7.21 -4.99
C ASP A 56 10.81 -6.95 -3.71
N VAL A 57 10.57 -5.83 -3.03
CA VAL A 57 11.11 -5.57 -1.69
C VAL A 57 10.49 -6.52 -0.67
N GLN A 58 9.17 -6.70 -0.69
CA GLN A 58 8.46 -7.65 0.18
C GLN A 58 9.00 -9.09 -0.02
N ILE A 59 9.22 -9.51 -1.27
CA ILE A 59 9.83 -10.81 -1.61
C ILE A 59 11.24 -10.91 -1.02
N SER A 60 12.09 -9.89 -1.22
CA SER A 60 13.47 -9.88 -0.69
C SER A 60 13.55 -9.96 0.84
N LEU A 61 12.49 -9.55 1.53
CA LEU A 61 12.35 -9.60 2.99
C LEU A 61 11.63 -10.88 3.48
N GLY A 62 11.44 -11.87 2.61
CA GLY A 62 10.80 -13.17 2.91
C GLY A 62 9.29 -13.07 3.05
N GLY A 63 8.64 -12.29 2.18
CA GLY A 63 7.19 -12.05 2.18
C GLY A 63 6.70 -11.08 3.26
N LYS A 64 7.59 -10.59 4.12
CA LYS A 64 7.23 -9.81 5.32
C LYS A 64 6.79 -8.39 4.99
N CYS A 65 5.77 -7.94 5.72
CA CYS A 65 5.22 -6.58 5.66
C CYS A 65 5.16 -5.96 7.06
N GLY A 66 5.25 -4.64 7.18
CA GLY A 66 4.92 -3.94 8.42
C GLY A 66 3.44 -4.06 8.76
N VAL A 67 3.10 -4.10 10.06
CA VAL A 67 1.71 -4.24 10.58
C VAL A 67 0.73 -3.19 10.02
N CYS A 68 1.23 -2.05 9.53
CA CYS A 68 0.43 -0.98 8.94
C CYS A 68 0.90 -0.56 7.54
N GLY A 69 1.48 -1.49 6.76
CA GLY A 69 1.82 -1.28 5.35
C GLY A 69 3.15 -0.59 5.07
N ASP A 70 3.87 -0.21 6.14
CA ASP A 70 5.28 0.14 6.05
C ASP A 70 6.10 -1.04 5.49
N LYS A 71 7.24 -0.72 4.86
CA LYS A 71 8.27 -1.71 4.55
C LYS A 71 8.72 -2.40 5.85
N TYR A 72 8.90 -3.73 5.80
CA TYR A 72 9.24 -4.47 7.01
C TYR A 72 10.56 -3.99 7.63
N GLY A 73 10.51 -3.63 8.92
CA GLY A 73 11.60 -2.98 9.66
C GLY A 73 11.39 -1.47 9.88
N GLU A 74 10.56 -0.83 9.07
CA GLU A 74 10.17 0.58 9.22
C GLU A 74 8.89 0.72 10.06
N ASN A 75 8.72 1.87 10.71
CA ASN A 75 7.63 2.16 11.64
C ASN A 75 7.11 3.59 11.44
N ILE A 76 6.66 3.93 10.23
CA ILE A 76 6.16 5.28 9.88
C ILE A 76 4.66 5.39 10.21
N HIS A 77 3.93 4.29 10.01
CA HIS A 77 2.51 4.12 10.32
C HIS A 77 2.27 3.30 11.60
N VAL A 78 3.32 2.99 12.36
CA VAL A 78 3.27 2.28 13.65
C VAL A 78 3.81 3.18 14.75
N HIS A 79 3.12 3.28 15.90
CA HIS A 79 3.51 4.19 16.99
C HIS A 79 4.96 3.94 17.46
N PRO A 80 5.81 4.97 17.63
CA PRO A 80 5.53 6.42 17.64
C PRO A 80 5.65 7.14 16.28
N GLY A 81 5.58 6.40 15.17
CA GLY A 81 5.76 6.88 13.80
C GLY A 81 4.91 8.07 13.37
N LYS A 82 5.36 8.75 12.30
CA LYS A 82 4.81 10.01 11.78
C LYS A 82 3.28 10.02 11.70
N TYR A 83 2.68 8.96 11.15
CA TYR A 83 1.24 8.87 10.91
C TYR A 83 0.45 8.14 12.02
N ALA A 84 1.15 7.52 12.97
CA ALA A 84 0.53 6.79 14.09
C ALA A 84 0.23 7.71 15.29
N LYS A 85 -0.59 8.75 15.06
CA LYS A 85 -0.93 9.76 16.07
C LYS A 85 -1.96 9.29 17.12
N GLY A 86 -2.64 8.16 16.91
CA GLY A 86 -3.68 7.67 17.81
C GLY A 86 -4.99 8.48 17.76
N PHE A 87 -5.16 9.29 16.72
CA PHE A 87 -6.39 10.05 16.47
C PHE A 87 -7.52 9.08 16.08
N ILE A 88 -8.59 9.03 16.89
CA ILE A 88 -9.72 8.13 16.66
C ILE A 88 -10.58 8.65 15.51
N THR A 89 -10.47 8.02 14.35
CA THR A 89 -11.17 8.42 13.12
C THR A 89 -12.63 7.97 13.09
N LYS A 90 -13.01 6.93 13.84
CA LYS A 90 -14.42 6.51 13.99
C LYS A 90 -14.69 5.78 15.30
N THR A 91 -15.91 5.92 15.79
CA THR A 91 -16.44 5.16 16.95
C THR A 91 -17.56 4.24 16.48
N TYR A 92 -17.55 3.00 16.98
CA TYR A 92 -18.55 1.98 16.71
C TYR A 92 -19.06 1.33 18.00
N LYS A 93 -20.16 0.59 17.91
CA LYS A 93 -20.64 -0.29 18.97
C LYS A 93 -20.08 -1.71 18.80
N ARG A 94 -19.80 -2.41 19.91
CA ARG A 94 -19.45 -3.85 19.87
C ARG A 94 -20.56 -4.67 19.21
N GLY A 95 -20.21 -5.66 18.39
CA GLY A 95 -21.20 -6.49 17.68
C GLY A 95 -21.88 -5.81 16.48
N GLN A 96 -21.52 -4.57 16.14
CA GLN A 96 -22.13 -3.81 15.04
C GLN A 96 -21.73 -4.37 13.66
N GLU A 97 -22.70 -4.44 12.74
CA GLU A 97 -22.41 -4.47 11.30
C GLU A 97 -21.91 -3.08 10.87
N ILE A 98 -20.67 -3.01 10.40
CA ILE A 98 -20.06 -1.80 9.86
C ILE A 98 -19.88 -1.94 8.35
N THR A 99 -19.96 -0.82 7.64
CA THR A 99 -19.45 -0.71 6.27
C THR A 99 -18.10 -0.01 6.33
N VAL A 100 -17.09 -0.59 5.67
CA VAL A 100 -15.80 0.04 5.42
C VAL A 100 -15.76 0.48 3.95
N GLN A 101 -15.44 1.76 3.71
CA GLN A 101 -15.19 2.31 2.39
C GLN A 101 -13.69 2.29 2.09
N ILE A 102 -13.33 1.65 0.97
CA ILE A 102 -11.98 1.62 0.41
C ILE A 102 -12.00 2.38 -0.91
N HIS A 103 -11.08 3.32 -1.06
CA HIS A 103 -10.84 3.99 -2.34
C HIS A 103 -9.70 3.26 -3.08
N ILE A 104 -9.99 2.72 -4.25
CA ILE A 104 -9.03 2.04 -5.12
C ILE A 104 -8.70 2.97 -6.27
N THR A 105 -7.44 3.40 -6.41
CA THR A 105 -7.02 4.26 -7.54
C THR A 105 -6.43 3.47 -8.70
N SER A 106 -5.98 2.22 -8.47
CA SER A 106 -5.61 1.28 -9.55
C SER A 106 -5.97 -0.15 -9.13
N ASN A 107 -6.99 -0.74 -9.76
CA ASN A 107 -7.50 -2.07 -9.42
C ASN A 107 -6.62 -3.19 -9.99
N HIS A 108 -5.94 -3.89 -9.08
CA HIS A 108 -5.06 -5.02 -9.37
C HIS A 108 -5.64 -6.37 -8.93
N LYS A 109 -6.98 -6.50 -8.90
CA LYS A 109 -7.71 -7.73 -8.55
C LYS A 109 -7.34 -8.25 -7.15
N GLY A 110 -7.44 -9.56 -6.93
CA GLY A 110 -7.14 -10.20 -5.65
C GLY A 110 -8.28 -10.02 -4.66
N TRP A 111 -7.97 -9.87 -3.38
CA TRP A 111 -8.98 -9.85 -2.32
C TRP A 111 -8.56 -9.01 -1.11
N PHE A 112 -9.57 -8.46 -0.43
CA PHE A 112 -9.44 -7.79 0.85
C PHE A 112 -9.70 -8.77 2.01
N GLU A 113 -9.05 -8.51 3.13
CA GLU A 113 -9.26 -9.15 4.42
C GLU A 113 -9.09 -8.09 5.52
N PHE A 114 -9.80 -8.25 6.63
CA PHE A 114 -9.84 -7.24 7.69
C PHE A 114 -9.59 -7.86 9.05
N ARG A 115 -8.75 -7.23 9.87
CA ARG A 115 -8.53 -7.62 11.26
C ARG A 115 -8.76 -6.45 12.19
N VAL A 116 -9.22 -6.71 13.40
CA VAL A 116 -9.28 -5.69 14.47
C VAL A 116 -8.62 -6.20 15.75
N GLY A 117 -8.07 -5.27 16.53
CA GLY A 117 -7.39 -5.58 17.79
C GLY A 117 -7.29 -4.35 18.69
N LYS A 118 -7.29 -4.57 20.01
CA LYS A 118 -6.94 -3.51 20.96
C LYS A 118 -5.45 -3.22 20.84
N ILE A 119 -5.03 -1.96 20.82
CA ILE A 119 -3.59 -1.62 20.84
C ILE A 119 -2.95 -1.97 22.20
N GLY A 120 -3.69 -1.74 23.29
CA GLY A 120 -3.16 -1.86 24.65
C GLY A 120 -1.99 -0.90 24.87
N ASN A 121 -0.92 -1.36 25.51
CA ASN A 121 0.36 -0.65 25.50
C ASN A 121 0.92 -0.66 24.06
N PRO A 122 1.12 0.49 23.39
CA PRO A 122 1.66 0.54 22.03
C PRO A 122 3.06 -0.11 21.90
N PRO A 123 3.50 -0.53 20.70
CA PRO A 123 2.81 -0.42 19.40
C PRO A 123 1.72 -1.48 19.18
N ILE A 124 0.96 -1.35 18.09
CA ILE A 124 0.16 -2.46 17.54
C ILE A 124 1.08 -3.51 16.90
N THR A 125 0.70 -4.79 16.94
CA THR A 125 1.43 -5.90 16.30
C THR A 125 0.41 -6.87 15.67
N GLN A 126 0.86 -7.80 14.82
CA GLN A 126 -0.06 -8.78 14.20
C GLN A 126 -0.73 -9.69 15.24
N GLU A 127 -0.06 -10.03 16.34
CA GLU A 127 -0.57 -10.89 17.42
C GLU A 127 -1.64 -10.19 18.28
N LYS A 128 -1.75 -8.85 18.17
CA LYS A 128 -2.80 -8.04 18.80
C LYS A 128 -4.04 -7.89 17.91
N LEU A 129 -3.89 -8.01 16.59
CA LEU A 129 -4.97 -7.99 15.58
C LEU A 129 -5.71 -9.35 15.53
N ARG A 130 -6.17 -9.80 16.69
CA ARG A 130 -6.66 -11.17 16.95
C ARG A 130 -7.98 -11.52 16.28
N TYR A 131 -8.78 -10.54 15.88
CA TYR A 131 -10.10 -10.77 15.33
C TYR A 131 -10.06 -10.60 13.81
N LEU A 132 -9.95 -11.71 13.10
CA LEU A 132 -10.28 -11.79 11.68
C LEU A 132 -11.79 -11.52 11.52
N LEU A 133 -12.12 -10.40 10.87
CA LEU A 133 -13.49 -9.96 10.69
C LEU A 133 -14.17 -10.76 9.58
N LYS A 134 -15.49 -10.89 9.71
CA LYS A 134 -16.35 -11.65 8.78
C LYS A 134 -17.45 -10.76 8.23
N SER A 135 -17.96 -11.10 7.06
CA SER A 135 -19.21 -10.54 6.55
C SER A 135 -20.40 -11.01 7.41
N PRO A 136 -21.58 -10.38 7.30
CA PRO A 136 -22.80 -10.91 7.89
C PRO A 136 -23.13 -12.36 7.48
N GLN A 137 -22.62 -12.81 6.33
CA GLN A 137 -22.73 -14.17 5.79
C GLN A 137 -21.57 -15.10 6.22
N GLY A 138 -20.58 -14.60 6.97
CA GLY A 138 -19.47 -15.39 7.51
C GLY A 138 -18.18 -15.41 6.68
N ASN A 139 -18.13 -14.76 5.51
CA ASN A 139 -16.96 -14.72 4.64
C ASN A 139 -15.83 -13.85 5.21
N THR A 140 -14.56 -14.26 5.07
CA THR A 140 -13.38 -13.50 5.56
C THR A 140 -12.58 -12.81 4.46
N ARG A 141 -12.69 -13.29 3.22
CA ARG A 141 -12.05 -12.70 2.03
C ARG A 141 -13.10 -12.08 1.11
N TYR A 142 -12.77 -10.93 0.56
CA TYR A 142 -13.65 -10.13 -0.30
C TYR A 142 -12.96 -9.90 -1.64
N PRO A 143 -13.34 -10.62 -2.70
CA PRO A 143 -12.73 -10.44 -4.03
C PRO A 143 -12.94 -9.03 -4.56
N LEU A 144 -11.88 -8.41 -5.08
CA LEU A 144 -11.97 -7.14 -5.81
C LEU A 144 -12.35 -7.45 -7.27
N GLY A 145 -13.59 -7.13 -7.63
CA GLY A 145 -14.10 -7.23 -9.00
C GLY A 145 -13.78 -6.00 -9.86
N GLY A 146 -14.25 -5.98 -11.11
CA GLY A 146 -14.15 -4.81 -11.99
C GLY A 146 -12.75 -4.51 -12.52
N SER A 147 -12.55 -3.26 -12.94
CA SER A 147 -11.30 -2.72 -13.47
C SER A 147 -11.28 -1.18 -13.36
N GLY A 148 -10.09 -0.58 -13.31
CA GLY A 148 -9.92 0.86 -13.12
C GLY A 148 -10.17 1.34 -11.68
N PRO A 149 -10.26 2.66 -11.42
CA PRO A 149 -10.55 3.20 -10.10
C PRO A 149 -11.97 2.89 -9.63
N SER A 150 -12.16 2.66 -8.32
CA SER A 150 -13.47 2.40 -7.70
C SER A 150 -13.52 2.79 -6.22
N ASP A 151 -14.74 2.99 -5.70
CA ASP A 151 -15.02 3.00 -4.27
C ASP A 151 -15.70 1.69 -3.89
N GLU A 152 -15.05 0.90 -3.03
CA GLU A 152 -15.52 -0.41 -2.58
C GLU A 152 -16.13 -0.32 -1.18
N TYR A 153 -17.26 -0.98 -0.96
CA TYR A 153 -18.03 -0.90 0.29
C TYR A 153 -18.18 -2.28 0.93
N VAL A 154 -17.33 -2.57 1.92
CA VAL A 154 -17.23 -3.90 2.54
C VAL A 154 -17.98 -3.94 3.87
N LYS A 155 -18.97 -4.85 3.97
CA LYS A 155 -19.70 -5.12 5.22
C LYS A 155 -18.96 -6.10 6.13
N LEU A 156 -18.74 -5.72 7.39
CA LEU A 156 -18.00 -6.46 8.41
C LEU A 156 -18.79 -6.50 9.74
N MET A 157 -18.76 -7.64 10.42
CA MET A 157 -19.29 -7.80 11.77
C MET A 157 -18.18 -7.58 12.81
N LEU A 158 -18.28 -6.50 13.60
CA LEU A 158 -17.38 -6.29 14.74
C LEU A 158 -17.63 -7.37 15.83
N PRO A 159 -16.60 -7.82 16.58
CA PRO A 159 -16.79 -8.86 17.59
C PRO A 159 -17.69 -8.37 18.74
N PRO A 160 -18.69 -9.16 19.19
CA PRO A 160 -19.60 -8.75 20.26
C PRO A 160 -18.92 -8.61 21.62
N GLY A 161 -17.81 -9.32 21.84
CA GLY A 161 -16.99 -9.23 23.06
C GLY A 161 -15.90 -8.16 23.02
N LEU A 162 -15.75 -7.38 21.93
CA LEU A 162 -14.67 -6.40 21.79
C LEU A 162 -15.16 -4.99 22.14
N THR A 163 -14.53 -4.38 23.15
CA THR A 163 -14.58 -2.94 23.43
C THR A 163 -13.18 -2.39 23.68
N CYS A 164 -12.95 -1.14 23.33
CA CYS A 164 -11.64 -0.48 23.40
C CYS A 164 -11.79 1.03 23.21
N ASP A 165 -11.10 1.82 24.01
CA ASP A 165 -10.92 3.26 23.73
C ASP A 165 -10.02 3.50 22.52
N HIS A 166 -9.09 2.57 22.27
CA HIS A 166 -8.22 2.56 21.10
C HIS A 166 -8.03 1.13 20.58
N CYS A 167 -8.66 0.85 19.44
CA CYS A 167 -8.42 -0.31 18.58
C CYS A 167 -7.78 0.12 17.27
N VAL A 168 -7.13 -0.83 16.61
CA VAL A 168 -6.68 -0.69 15.22
C VAL A 168 -7.51 -1.63 14.37
N LEU A 169 -8.14 -1.09 13.33
CA LEU A 169 -8.70 -1.85 12.21
C LEU A 169 -7.64 -1.91 11.11
N GLN A 170 -7.17 -3.11 10.79
CA GLN A 170 -6.30 -3.38 9.67
C GLN A 170 -7.12 -3.76 8.45
N TRP A 171 -6.96 -3.04 7.34
CA TRP A 171 -7.29 -3.53 5.99
C TRP A 171 -6.04 -4.16 5.40
N TRP A 172 -6.20 -5.33 4.78
CA TRP A 172 -5.16 -6.06 4.08
C TRP A 172 -5.68 -6.41 2.69
N TRP A 173 -4.99 -5.99 1.65
CA TRP A 173 -5.29 -6.32 0.26
C TRP A 173 -4.13 -7.11 -0.33
N LYS A 174 -4.36 -8.39 -0.62
CA LYS A 174 -3.45 -9.18 -1.45
C LYS A 174 -3.92 -9.00 -2.89
N VAL A 175 -3.10 -8.39 -3.75
CA VAL A 175 -3.46 -8.18 -5.16
C VAL A 175 -3.45 -9.53 -5.91
N GLY A 176 -3.90 -9.54 -7.17
CA GLY A 176 -4.03 -10.76 -7.96
C GLY A 176 -3.79 -10.56 -9.46
N ASN A 177 -2.84 -9.69 -9.82
CA ASN A 177 -2.53 -9.34 -11.21
C ASN A 177 -1.12 -9.78 -11.67
N SER A 178 -0.29 -10.33 -10.79
CA SER A 178 0.99 -10.93 -11.19
C SER A 178 0.79 -12.40 -11.55
N TRP A 179 1.51 -12.91 -12.56
CA TRP A 179 1.57 -14.35 -12.82
C TRP A 179 2.65 -14.97 -11.91
N GLY A 180 2.35 -16.13 -11.33
CA GLY A 180 3.29 -16.87 -10.49
C GLY A 180 2.89 -18.33 -10.34
N CYS A 181 3.56 -19.03 -9.43
CA CYS A 181 3.22 -20.39 -9.02
C CYS A 181 3.27 -20.51 -7.49
N ASP A 182 2.41 -21.37 -6.95
CA ASP A 182 2.36 -21.80 -5.55
C ASP A 182 1.84 -23.25 -5.49
N ASP A 183 1.54 -23.74 -4.28
CA ASP A 183 1.05 -25.10 -4.05
C ASP A 183 -0.35 -25.37 -4.67
N GLU A 184 -1.10 -24.32 -5.04
CA GLU A 184 -2.42 -24.42 -5.69
C GLU A 184 -2.31 -24.41 -7.23
N GLY A 185 -1.13 -24.08 -7.79
CA GLY A 185 -0.86 -24.15 -9.23
C GLY A 185 -0.04 -22.98 -9.77
N CYS A 186 -0.09 -22.79 -11.09
CA CYS A 186 0.56 -21.68 -11.79
C CYS A 186 -0.46 -20.86 -12.58
N GLY A 187 -0.47 -19.54 -12.40
CA GLY A 187 -1.45 -18.67 -13.03
C GLY A 187 -1.42 -17.22 -12.57
N LEU A 188 -2.39 -16.44 -13.05
CA LEU A 188 -2.61 -15.08 -12.59
C LEU A 188 -3.14 -15.10 -11.14
N GLY A 189 -2.48 -14.39 -10.23
CA GLY A 189 -2.82 -14.35 -8.81
C GLY A 189 -2.12 -15.38 -7.94
N HIS A 190 -1.43 -16.37 -8.54
CA HIS A 190 -0.64 -17.37 -7.81
C HIS A 190 0.74 -16.83 -7.40
N GLY A 191 1.34 -17.44 -6.38
CA GLY A 191 2.66 -17.09 -5.86
C GLY A 191 2.72 -15.69 -5.25
N ASP A 192 3.89 -15.05 -5.33
CA ASP A 192 4.08 -13.73 -4.74
C ASP A 192 3.32 -12.62 -5.50
N GLN A 193 2.33 -12.05 -4.81
CA GLN A 193 1.58 -10.85 -5.21
C GLN A 193 1.95 -9.66 -4.32
N GLU A 194 1.85 -8.43 -4.83
CA GLU A 194 1.94 -7.22 -4.00
C GLU A 194 0.87 -7.22 -2.89
N THR A 195 1.17 -6.52 -1.80
CA THR A 195 0.30 -6.47 -0.62
C THR A 195 0.15 -5.03 -0.14
N PHE A 196 -1.09 -4.56 0.02
CA PHE A 196 -1.38 -3.25 0.62
C PHE A 196 -1.95 -3.46 2.00
N VAL A 197 -1.48 -2.68 2.97
CA VAL A 197 -1.96 -2.76 4.35
C VAL A 197 -2.20 -1.35 4.88
N ASN A 198 -3.34 -1.13 5.50
CA ASN A 198 -3.67 0.14 6.17
C ASN A 198 -4.11 -0.16 7.60
N CYS A 199 -3.87 0.81 8.49
CA CYS A 199 -4.37 0.80 9.86
C CYS A 199 -5.24 2.02 10.11
N ALA A 200 -6.49 1.85 10.51
CA ALA A 200 -7.36 2.92 11.00
C ALA A 200 -7.47 2.83 12.53
N ASP A 201 -7.32 3.98 13.20
CA ASP A 201 -7.46 4.09 14.65
C ASP A 201 -8.94 4.35 15.01
N ILE A 202 -9.56 3.41 15.73
CA ILE A 202 -11.01 3.39 16.00
C ILE A 202 -11.33 3.11 17.47
N LYS A 203 -12.52 3.50 17.93
CA LYS A 203 -13.05 3.21 19.27
C LYS A 203 -14.25 2.28 19.17
N ILE A 204 -14.37 1.33 20.10
CA ILE A 204 -15.51 0.38 20.16
C ILE A 204 -16.13 0.40 21.57
N THR A 205 -17.39 0.81 21.65
CA THR A 205 -18.15 1.05 22.90
C THR A 205 -19.23 0.01 23.16
N ASN A 206 -19.79 0.00 24.38
CA ASN A 206 -20.96 -0.84 24.72
C ASN A 206 -22.28 -0.30 24.12
N THR A 207 -22.40 1.02 24.00
CA THR A 207 -23.60 1.74 23.57
C THR A 207 -23.35 2.50 22.27
N THR A 208 -24.40 2.70 21.48
CA THR A 208 -24.39 3.59 20.32
C THR A 208 -24.27 5.03 20.78
N THR A 209 -23.06 5.58 20.80
CA THR A 209 -22.88 7.03 20.74
C THR A 209 -23.11 7.43 19.29
N SER A 210 -24.15 8.22 19.02
CA SER A 210 -24.36 8.81 17.70
C SER A 210 -23.12 9.63 17.30
N PRO A 211 -22.76 9.70 16.00
CA PRO A 211 -21.81 10.71 15.52
C PRO A 211 -22.26 12.09 16.01
N GLY A 212 -21.29 12.91 16.41
CA GLY A 212 -21.53 14.02 17.33
C GLY A 212 -22.62 14.98 16.87
N THR A 213 -23.57 15.23 17.78
CA THR A 213 -24.05 16.60 17.93
C THR A 213 -22.81 17.46 18.15
N THR A 214 -22.55 18.41 17.25
CA THR A 214 -21.53 19.44 17.44
C THR A 214 -21.76 20.08 18.81
N ILE A 215 -20.81 19.90 19.74
CA ILE A 215 -20.76 20.75 20.92
C ILE A 215 -20.25 22.11 20.43
N THR A 216 -21.18 22.90 19.91
CA THR A 216 -21.04 24.34 19.84
C THR A 216 -20.66 24.80 21.25
N PRO A 217 -19.55 25.52 21.45
CA PRO A 217 -19.28 26.16 22.73
C PRO A 217 -20.47 27.05 23.08
N GLY A 218 -21.20 26.69 24.14
CA GLY A 218 -22.27 27.54 24.65
C GLY A 218 -21.69 28.93 24.99
N PRO A 219 -22.43 30.02 24.76
CA PRO A 219 -21.89 31.36 24.87
C PRO A 219 -21.36 31.62 26.28
N THR A 220 -20.05 31.79 26.40
CA THR A 220 -19.40 32.20 27.64
C THR A 220 -19.98 33.55 28.05
N THR A 221 -20.52 33.65 29.25
CA THR A 221 -21.04 34.90 29.81
C THR A 221 -19.91 35.92 29.91
N ASN A 222 -19.96 36.96 29.08
CA ASN A 222 -19.01 38.07 29.12
C ASN A 222 -19.16 38.85 30.44
N THR A 223 -18.29 38.58 31.42
CA THR A 223 -18.06 39.49 32.53
C THR A 223 -17.15 40.62 32.05
N THR A 224 -17.75 41.79 31.87
CA THR A 224 -17.06 43.02 31.45
C THR A 224 -16.00 43.46 32.46
N LEU A 225 -14.74 43.59 32.02
CA LEU A 225 -13.76 44.48 32.62
C LEU A 225 -13.06 45.31 31.53
N GLN A 226 -12.71 46.54 31.89
CA GLN A 226 -12.39 47.65 31.00
C GLN A 226 -10.92 47.67 30.51
N PRO A 227 -10.60 48.45 29.44
CA PRO A 227 -9.28 48.41 28.82
C PRO A 227 -8.21 49.15 29.62
N VAL A 228 -6.99 48.57 29.66
CA VAL A 228 -5.78 49.22 30.21
C VAL A 228 -4.88 49.67 29.05
N THR A 229 -4.37 50.89 29.18
CA THR A 229 -3.68 51.64 28.11
C THR A 229 -2.17 51.39 28.01
N THR A 230 -1.66 51.61 26.80
CA THR A 230 -0.26 51.54 26.37
C THR A 230 0.70 52.43 27.18
N GLN A 231 1.86 51.89 27.61
CA GLN A 231 3.08 52.67 27.86
C GLN A 231 4.36 51.88 27.50
N THR A 232 5.17 52.48 26.61
CA THR A 232 6.64 52.33 26.47
C THR A 232 7.29 53.56 27.17
N PRO A 233 8.64 53.74 27.31
CA PRO A 233 9.82 53.08 26.70
C PRO A 233 10.71 52.46 27.84
N PRO A 234 12.07 52.35 27.84
CA PRO A 234 13.08 52.71 26.84
C PRO A 234 14.22 51.71 26.54
N ARG A 235 15.11 52.19 25.68
CA ARG A 235 16.30 51.66 25.01
C ARG A 235 17.58 51.69 25.87
N SER A 236 18.47 50.72 25.65
CA SER A 236 19.92 50.84 25.90
C SER A 236 20.71 50.43 24.64
N THR A 237 21.91 50.97 24.48
CA THR A 237 22.75 50.90 23.26
C THR A 237 24.21 50.67 23.60
N THR A 238 25.01 50.37 22.57
CA THR A 238 26.46 50.05 22.52
C THR A 238 26.81 48.59 22.88
N GLY A 239 27.79 47.95 22.23
CA GLY A 239 28.52 48.34 21.01
C GLY A 239 29.59 47.32 20.62
N ASP A 240 29.57 46.94 19.33
CA ASP A 240 30.69 46.59 18.43
C ASP A 240 31.78 45.56 18.82
N GLY A 241 32.30 44.84 17.82
CA GLY A 241 33.35 43.81 17.96
C GLY A 241 33.23 42.64 16.99
N GLY A 242 33.32 42.90 15.68
CA GLY A 242 33.26 41.84 14.66
C GLY A 242 34.57 41.06 14.47
N VAL A 243 34.47 39.75 14.24
CA VAL A 243 35.51 38.89 13.63
C VAL A 243 34.84 37.91 12.64
N THR A 244 35.58 37.50 11.61
CA THR A 244 35.15 36.84 10.36
C THR A 244 34.74 35.36 10.50
N PRO A 245 33.98 34.81 9.53
CA PRO A 245 33.59 33.40 9.51
C PRO A 245 34.73 32.51 9.02
N ASN A 246 35.09 31.48 9.80
CA ASN A 246 36.06 30.47 9.38
C ASN A 246 35.37 29.14 9.05
N THR A 247 35.53 28.69 7.81
CA THR A 247 34.93 27.45 7.29
C THR A 247 35.87 26.25 7.51
N THR A 248 35.40 25.21 8.21
CA THR A 248 36.07 23.90 8.20
C THR A 248 35.05 22.77 8.30
N PRO A 249 34.98 21.83 7.33
CA PRO A 249 34.13 20.64 7.41
C PRO A 249 34.79 19.54 8.27
N PRO A 250 33.99 18.63 8.88
CA PRO A 250 34.53 17.52 9.66
C PRO A 250 35.19 16.44 8.78
N PRO A 251 36.13 15.64 9.32
CA PRO A 251 36.95 14.73 8.51
C PRO A 251 36.17 13.54 7.93
N GLY A 252 36.47 13.18 6.68
CA GLY A 252 35.94 11.97 6.05
C GLY A 252 36.61 10.71 6.60
N THR A 253 35.82 9.73 7.02
CA THR A 253 36.31 8.43 7.47
C THR A 253 36.62 7.52 6.28
N THR A 254 37.90 7.32 5.98
CA THR A 254 38.35 6.33 5.00
C THR A 254 38.06 4.91 5.50
N ILE A 255 37.09 4.23 4.88
CA ILE A 255 36.85 2.79 5.12
C ILE A 255 37.65 2.00 4.09
N THR A 256 38.69 1.32 4.55
CA THR A 256 39.47 0.37 3.74
C THR A 256 38.64 -0.90 3.46
N PRO A 257 38.49 -1.37 2.21
CA PRO A 257 37.90 -2.67 1.93
C PRO A 257 38.83 -3.79 2.45
N GLY A 258 38.34 -4.61 3.38
CA GLY A 258 38.99 -5.86 3.77
C GLY A 258 38.89 -6.91 2.65
N PRO A 259 39.86 -7.83 2.53
CA PRO A 259 39.89 -8.79 1.43
C PRO A 259 38.76 -9.82 1.52
N THR A 260 37.92 -9.88 0.49
CA THR A 260 36.87 -10.89 0.35
C THR A 260 37.44 -12.21 -0.17
N THR A 261 37.35 -13.26 0.65
CA THR A 261 37.64 -14.64 0.25
C THR A 261 36.50 -15.20 -0.61
N ASN A 262 36.57 -14.95 -1.92
CA ASN A 262 35.66 -15.54 -2.90
C ASN A 262 35.89 -17.06 -3.00
N THR A 263 34.99 -17.85 -2.41
CA THR A 263 34.87 -19.30 -2.67
C THR A 263 33.57 -19.55 -3.45
N PRO A 264 33.61 -20.08 -4.69
CA PRO A 264 32.40 -20.31 -5.48
C PRO A 264 31.50 -21.39 -4.86
N PRO A 265 30.17 -21.18 -4.79
CA PRO A 265 29.22 -22.26 -4.50
C PRO A 265 29.19 -23.29 -5.64
N LYS A 266 29.15 -24.56 -5.25
CA LYS A 266 29.07 -25.73 -6.15
C LYS A 266 27.79 -25.69 -7.03
N PRO A 267 27.83 -26.08 -8.32
CA PRO A 267 26.64 -26.10 -9.16
C PRO A 267 25.57 -27.07 -8.64
N ALA A 268 24.32 -26.61 -8.60
CA ALA A 268 23.15 -27.48 -8.43
C ALA A 268 22.80 -28.15 -9.76
N THR A 269 22.36 -29.42 -9.69
CA THR A 269 22.01 -30.23 -10.87
C THR A 269 20.75 -29.75 -11.58
N THR A 270 20.92 -29.31 -12.83
CA THR A 270 19.83 -29.05 -13.78
C THR A 270 19.07 -30.35 -14.10
N GLN A 271 17.74 -30.34 -13.98
CA GLN A 271 16.88 -31.34 -14.62
C GLN A 271 16.40 -30.81 -15.97
N THR A 272 16.49 -31.64 -17.01
CA THR A 272 16.21 -31.26 -18.40
C THR A 272 14.69 -31.20 -18.67
N PRO A 273 14.17 -30.16 -19.35
CA PRO A 273 12.78 -30.14 -19.82
C PRO A 273 12.50 -31.24 -20.87
N PRO A 274 11.25 -31.74 -20.98
CA PRO A 274 10.87 -32.68 -22.04
C PRO A 274 11.01 -32.08 -23.45
N GLN A 275 11.40 -32.91 -24.41
CA GLN A 275 11.66 -32.50 -25.80
C GLN A 275 10.35 -32.15 -26.56
N PRO A 276 10.35 -31.15 -27.48
CA PRO A 276 9.14 -30.75 -28.19
C PRO A 276 8.70 -31.77 -29.26
N THR A 277 7.41 -32.08 -29.31
CA THR A 277 6.81 -32.83 -30.42
C THR A 277 6.70 -31.96 -31.67
N THR A 278 7.11 -32.51 -32.81
CA THR A 278 7.26 -31.77 -34.06
C THR A 278 5.94 -31.62 -34.82
N GLN A 279 5.20 -30.54 -34.56
CA GLN A 279 4.33 -29.89 -35.54
C GLN A 279 4.20 -28.40 -35.18
N ARG A 280 4.83 -27.52 -35.98
CA ARG A 280 4.60 -26.08 -35.88
C ARG A 280 3.29 -25.74 -36.59
N PRO A 281 2.34 -25.04 -35.94
CA PRO A 281 1.33 -24.28 -36.67
C PRO A 281 2.03 -23.32 -37.64
N ARG A 282 1.52 -23.23 -38.86
CA ARG A 282 2.03 -22.36 -39.92
C ARG A 282 1.54 -20.92 -39.78
N GLU A 283 0.37 -20.70 -39.19
CA GLU A 283 -0.18 -19.38 -38.89
C GLU A 283 -0.76 -19.33 -37.47
N CYS A 284 -0.28 -18.36 -36.68
CA CYS A 284 -0.81 -18.07 -35.36
C CYS A 284 -1.18 -16.61 -35.23
N LYS A 285 -2.45 -16.34 -34.89
CA LYS A 285 -3.03 -15.00 -34.88
C LYS A 285 -4.11 -14.85 -33.82
N ALA A 286 -4.33 -13.64 -33.33
CA ALA A 286 -5.37 -13.36 -32.36
C ALA A 286 -6.79 -13.46 -32.95
N VAL A 287 -7.76 -13.91 -32.16
CA VAL A 287 -9.17 -14.10 -32.53
C VAL A 287 -10.14 -13.39 -31.57
N GLY A 288 -11.42 -13.34 -31.95
CA GLY A 288 -12.48 -12.71 -31.15
C GLY A 288 -12.23 -11.22 -30.94
N ALA A 289 -12.31 -10.76 -29.69
CA ALA A 289 -12.10 -9.36 -29.31
C ALA A 289 -10.67 -8.83 -29.55
N TRP A 290 -9.73 -9.72 -29.89
CA TRP A 290 -8.30 -9.41 -30.02
C TRP A 290 -7.85 -9.25 -31.48
N ILE A 291 -8.73 -9.46 -32.46
CA ILE A 291 -8.41 -9.35 -33.89
C ILE A 291 -7.86 -7.96 -34.21
N GLY A 292 -6.66 -7.92 -34.81
CA GLY A 292 -6.00 -6.67 -35.21
C GLY A 292 -5.19 -5.99 -34.11
N GLN A 293 -5.16 -6.53 -32.88
CA GLN A 293 -4.23 -6.08 -31.85
C GLN A 293 -2.85 -6.71 -32.09
N SER A 294 -1.92 -5.93 -32.64
CA SER A 294 -0.56 -6.40 -32.97
C SER A 294 0.19 -7.02 -31.78
N SER A 295 -0.06 -6.54 -30.56
CA SER A 295 0.47 -7.10 -29.32
C SER A 295 -0.04 -8.52 -29.04
N VAL A 296 -1.32 -8.79 -29.29
CA VAL A 296 -1.93 -10.11 -29.07
C VAL A 296 -1.62 -11.05 -30.24
N ASP A 297 -1.58 -10.55 -31.47
CA ASP A 297 -1.08 -11.30 -32.64
C ASP A 297 0.36 -11.80 -32.37
N GLN A 298 1.26 -10.92 -31.92
CA GLN A 298 2.64 -11.28 -31.60
C GLN A 298 2.74 -12.21 -30.38
N TRP A 299 1.87 -12.04 -29.37
CA TRP A 299 1.75 -12.98 -28.25
C TRP A 299 1.32 -14.38 -28.73
N CYS A 300 0.34 -14.48 -29.64
CA CYS A 300 -0.08 -15.75 -30.23
C CYS A 300 1.07 -16.43 -30.99
N VAL A 301 1.83 -15.70 -31.81
CA VAL A 301 3.00 -16.24 -32.53
C VAL A 301 4.03 -16.84 -31.56
N ILE A 302 4.34 -16.14 -30.46
CA ILE A 302 5.33 -16.60 -29.46
C ILE A 302 4.83 -17.85 -28.73
N ASN A 303 3.58 -17.84 -28.24
CA ASN A 303 3.04 -18.94 -27.45
C ASN A 303 2.83 -20.21 -28.29
N CYS A 304 2.39 -20.07 -29.54
CA CYS A 304 2.34 -21.19 -30.49
C CYS A 304 3.67 -21.87 -30.71
N ALA A 305 4.74 -21.09 -30.85
CA ALA A 305 6.10 -21.63 -31.03
C ALA A 305 6.59 -22.40 -29.79
N ALA A 306 6.01 -22.12 -28.61
CA ALA A 306 6.22 -22.85 -27.36
C ALA A 306 5.21 -24.01 -27.14
N GLY A 307 4.32 -24.29 -28.10
CA GLY A 307 3.32 -25.36 -28.01
C GLY A 307 2.03 -24.98 -27.26
N PHE A 308 1.83 -23.70 -26.91
CA PHE A 308 0.64 -23.22 -26.20
C PHE A 308 -0.30 -22.43 -27.13
N CYS A 309 -1.49 -22.98 -27.39
CA CYS A 309 -2.52 -22.36 -28.22
C CYS A 309 -3.87 -22.29 -27.49
N PRO A 310 -4.20 -21.19 -26.80
CA PRO A 310 -5.52 -20.99 -26.21
C PRO A 310 -6.52 -20.51 -27.27
N SER A 311 -7.42 -21.39 -27.70
CA SER A 311 -8.40 -21.15 -28.80
C SER A 311 -9.34 -19.96 -28.59
N VAL A 312 -9.47 -19.47 -27.36
CA VAL A 312 -10.25 -18.27 -26.99
C VAL A 312 -9.54 -16.95 -27.29
N ILE A 313 -8.22 -16.97 -27.49
CA ILE A 313 -7.39 -15.78 -27.77
C ILE A 313 -6.64 -15.94 -29.10
N CYS A 314 -6.22 -17.15 -29.47
CA CYS A 314 -5.44 -17.44 -30.67
C CYS A 314 -6.10 -18.49 -31.56
N ILE A 315 -6.03 -18.32 -32.88
CA ILE A 315 -6.12 -19.43 -33.84
C ILE A 315 -4.70 -19.88 -34.22
N CYS A 316 -4.52 -21.19 -34.40
CA CYS A 316 -3.23 -21.82 -34.60
C CYS A 316 -3.39 -22.97 -35.61
N ASN A 317 -3.12 -22.69 -36.89
CA ASN A 317 -3.29 -23.62 -38.02
C ASN A 317 -1.93 -23.98 -38.61
#